data_AF-A0A7S2CIV7-F1
#
_entry.id   AF-A0A7S2CIV7-F1
#
_cell.length_a   1.000
_cell.length_b   1.000
_cell.length_c   1.000
_cell.angle_alpha   90.00
_cell.angle_beta   90.00
_cell.angle_gamma   90.00
#
_symmetry.space_group_name_H-M   'P 1'
#
loop_
_entity.id
_entity.type
_entity.pdbx_description
1 polymer ?
#
loop_
_entity_poly.entity_id
_entity_poly.type
_entity_poly.pdbx_seq_one_letter_code
_entity_poly.pdbx_strand_id
1 'polypeptide(L)'
;RNENLVQMSEEVTPAMSFSDSRLPADLIAACCGSFSAPTCIQAQCWPVLLANRDLVGLAETGSGKTLAFTLPGIKKTLDGRGGKSKQQLKESPVCLVIAP
;
A
#
# COMPACT_ATOMS: atom_id res chain seq x y z
N ARG A 1 14.14 20.45 -10.10
CA ARG A 1 12.94 20.19 -10.94
C ARG A 1 12.73 18.68 -10.94
N ASN A 2 11.92 18.04 -10.11
CA ASN A 2 10.80 18.50 -9.30
C ASN A 2 10.91 17.84 -7.92
N GLU A 3 10.71 18.65 -6.91
CA GLU A 3 10.75 18.31 -5.50
C GLU A 3 9.46 17.52 -5.25
N ASN A 4 9.57 16.31 -4.69
CA ASN A 4 8.44 15.49 -4.30
C ASN A 4 7.64 16.25 -3.23
N LEU A 5 6.75 17.14 -3.65
CA LEU A 5 5.94 17.94 -2.76
C LEU A 5 4.85 17.04 -2.18
N VAL A 6 5.11 16.52 -0.99
CA VAL A 6 4.13 15.75 -0.24
C VAL A 6 3.40 16.72 0.67
N GLN A 7 2.22 17.17 0.24
CA GLN A 7 1.30 17.80 1.19
C GLN A 7 0.59 16.70 1.97
N MET A 8 1.14 16.35 3.12
CA MET A 8 0.45 15.53 4.10
C MET A 8 -0.25 16.47 5.09
N SER A 9 -1.52 16.19 5.39
CA SER A 9 -2.28 16.95 6.40
C SER A 9 -1.76 16.71 7.82
N GLU A 10 -1.00 15.65 8.05
CA GLU A 10 -0.39 15.29 9.33
C GLU A 10 1.01 14.68 9.13
N GLU A 11 1.88 14.82 10.13
CA GLU A 11 3.21 14.21 10.11
C GLU A 11 3.13 12.68 10.14
N VAL A 12 3.51 12.05 9.03
CA VAL A 12 3.63 10.60 8.94
C VAL A 12 5.03 10.26 8.48
N THR A 13 5.73 9.44 9.27
CA THR A 13 7.09 9.00 8.93
C THR A 13 7.06 8.09 7.70
N PRO A 14 7.78 8.44 6.61
CA PRO A 14 7.87 7.59 5.43
C PRO A 14 8.60 6.27 5.72
N ALA A 15 8.19 5.19 5.04
CA ALA A 15 8.89 3.92 5.08
C ALA A 15 10.12 3.95 4.16
N MET A 16 11.29 4.20 4.73
CA MET A 16 12.55 4.35 3.97
C MET A 16 13.12 3.01 3.48
N SER A 17 12.72 1.91 4.10
CA SER A 17 13.05 0.55 3.68
C SER A 17 11.80 -0.33 3.63
N PHE A 18 11.89 -1.49 2.97
CA PHE A 18 10.79 -2.46 3.01
C PHE A 18 10.53 -3.01 4.42
N SER A 19 11.57 -3.08 5.26
CA SER A 19 11.42 -3.49 6.66
C SER A 19 10.60 -2.48 7.47
N ASP A 20 10.68 -1.20 7.14
CA ASP A 20 9.92 -0.13 7.79
C ASP A 20 8.46 -0.04 7.31
N SER A 21 8.12 -0.73 6.22
CA SER A 21 6.81 -0.62 5.56
C SER A 21 5.64 -1.19 6.38
N ARG A 22 5.91 -2.02 7.40
CA ARG A 22 4.91 -2.80 8.14
C ARG A 22 4.03 -3.71 7.27
N LEU A 23 4.46 -3.99 6.04
CA LEU A 23 3.84 -4.96 5.15
C LEU A 23 4.41 -6.37 5.41
N PRO A 24 3.64 -7.44 5.12
CA PRO A 24 4.14 -8.82 5.24
C PRO A 24 5.36 -9.05 4.35
N ALA A 25 6.39 -9.70 4.89
CA ALA A 25 7.65 -9.96 4.17
C ALA A 25 7.44 -10.75 2.88
N ASP A 26 6.55 -11.75 2.90
CA ASP A 26 6.22 -12.55 1.71
C ASP A 26 5.62 -11.71 0.58
N LEU A 27 4.82 -10.70 0.93
CA LEU A 27 4.19 -9.80 -0.03
C LEU A 27 5.22 -8.85 -0.66
N ILE A 28 6.15 -8.34 0.16
CA ILE A 28 7.29 -7.57 -0.32
C ILE A 28 8.16 -8.42 -1.25
N ALA A 29 8.52 -9.65 -0.85
CA ALA A 29 9.36 -10.53 -1.65
C ALA A 29 8.71 -10.85 -3.01
N ALA A 30 7.40 -11.09 -3.04
CA ALA A 30 6.66 -11.40 -4.26
C ALA A 30 6.47 -10.21 -5.20
N CYS A 31 6.23 -9.01 -4.66
CA CYS A 31 5.83 -7.84 -5.46
C CYS A 31 6.94 -6.81 -5.69
N CYS A 32 7.98 -6.80 -4.86
CA CYS A 32 9.00 -5.76 -4.83
C CYS A 32 10.41 -6.26 -5.23
N GLY A 33 10.56 -7.48 -5.75
CA GLY A 33 11.87 -8.06 -6.07
C GLY A 33 12.72 -7.29 -7.10
N SER A 34 12.12 -6.41 -7.90
CA SER A 34 12.81 -5.53 -8.85
C SER A 34 13.20 -4.17 -8.26
N PHE A 35 12.89 -3.90 -6.99
CA PHE A 35 13.14 -2.62 -6.34
C PHE A 35 14.18 -2.81 -5.23
N SER A 36 15.21 -1.95 -5.20
CA SER A 36 16.19 -1.94 -4.11
C SER A 36 15.65 -1.34 -2.82
N ALA A 37 14.70 -0.41 -2.93
CA ALA A 37 14.02 0.26 -1.84
C ALA A 37 12.62 0.73 -2.31
N PRO A 38 11.72 1.09 -1.38
CA PRO A 38 10.41 1.66 -1.73
C PRO A 38 10.58 2.91 -2.60
N THR A 39 9.73 3.07 -3.63
CA THR A 39 9.69 4.34 -4.37
C THR A 39 9.13 5.46 -3.49
N CYS A 40 9.36 6.72 -3.88
CA CYS A 40 8.93 7.88 -3.10
C CYS A 40 7.43 7.84 -2.74
N ILE A 41 6.58 7.52 -3.72
CA ILE A 41 5.13 7.39 -3.49
C ILE A 41 4.77 6.18 -2.62
N GLN A 42 5.50 5.06 -2.73
CA GLN A 42 5.27 3.87 -1.91
C GLN A 42 5.62 4.14 -0.44
N ALA A 43 6.80 4.71 -0.20
CA ALA A 43 7.31 5.06 1.12
C ALA A 43 6.34 5.95 1.91
N GLN A 44 5.70 6.90 1.23
CA GLN A 44 4.75 7.83 1.85
C GLN A 44 3.35 7.23 2.00
N CYS A 45 2.88 6.48 1.00
CA CYS A 45 1.52 5.96 1.00
C CYS A 45 1.31 4.83 2.01
N TRP A 46 2.27 3.90 2.15
CA TRP A 46 2.05 2.71 2.98
C TRP A 46 1.76 3.06 4.45
N PRO A 47 2.53 3.94 5.12
CA PRO A 47 2.23 4.33 6.50
C PRO A 47 0.82 4.93 6.67
N VAL A 48 0.34 5.73 5.70
CA VAL A 48 -0.99 6.36 5.75
C VAL A 48 -2.10 5.33 5.53
N LEU A 49 -1.98 4.50 4.49
CA LEU A 49 -3.00 3.52 4.13
C LEU A 49 -3.10 2.40 5.18
N LEU A 50 -1.97 1.99 5.76
CA LEU A 50 -1.95 1.02 6.86
C LEU A 50 -2.50 1.59 8.17
N ALA A 51 -2.50 2.91 8.34
CA ALA A 51 -3.20 3.61 9.41
C ALA A 51 -4.72 3.75 9.14
N ASN A 52 -5.25 3.12 8.09
CA ASN A 52 -6.65 3.20 7.66
C ASN A 52 -7.12 4.64 7.37
N ARG A 53 -6.23 5.48 6.83
CA ARG A 53 -6.57 6.85 6.43
C ARG A 53 -6.71 6.97 4.93
N ASP A 54 -7.58 7.89 4.52
CA ASP A 54 -7.74 8.25 3.12
C ASP A 54 -6.51 9.01 2.61
N LEU A 55 -6.17 8.78 1.35
CA LEU A 55 -4.97 9.35 0.73
C LEU A 55 -5.26 9.73 -0.72
N VAL A 56 -4.85 10.95 -1.10
CA VAL A 56 -4.79 11.39 -2.50
C VAL A 56 -3.33 11.40 -2.93
N GLY A 57 -2.96 10.48 -3.83
CA GLY A 57 -1.60 10.35 -4.33
C GLY A 57 -1.42 10.96 -5.71
N LEU A 58 -0.64 12.03 -5.80
CA LEU A 58 -0.24 12.66 -7.07
C LEU A 58 1.13 12.13 -7.50
N ALA A 59 1.19 11.36 -8.58
CA ALA A 59 2.46 10.98 -9.20
C ALA A 59 2.26 10.58 -10.67
N GLU A 60 3.34 10.47 -11.44
CA GLU A 60 3.34 10.08 -12.85
C GLU A 60 3.33 8.56 -13.11
N THR A 61 2.82 8.09 -14.25
CA THR A 61 2.91 6.66 -14.62
C THR A 61 4.35 6.16 -14.53
N GLY A 62 4.55 4.96 -14.00
CA GLY A 62 5.90 4.42 -13.73
C GLY A 62 6.44 4.73 -12.32
N SER A 63 5.83 5.64 -11.56
CA SER A 63 6.30 6.00 -10.20
C SER A 63 6.12 4.91 -9.14
N GLY A 64 5.50 3.76 -9.47
CA GLY A 64 5.20 2.69 -8.52
C GLY A 64 3.89 2.84 -7.73
N LYS A 65 2.99 3.75 -8.14
CA LYS A 65 1.67 3.96 -7.51
C LYS A 65 0.84 2.69 -7.37
N THR A 66 0.89 1.77 -8.34
CA THR A 66 0.12 0.52 -8.31
C THR A 66 0.38 -0.29 -7.04
N LEU A 67 1.66 -0.52 -6.73
CA LEU A 67 2.05 -1.21 -5.50
C LEU A 67 1.83 -0.35 -4.24
N ALA A 68 1.83 0.98 -4.38
CA ALA A 68 1.57 1.89 -3.27
C ALA A 68 0.17 1.68 -2.65
N PHE A 69 -0.87 1.45 -3.47
CA PHE A 69 -2.23 1.16 -2.97
C PHE A 69 -2.55 -0.32 -2.86
N THR A 70 -1.99 -1.17 -3.73
CA THR A 70 -2.38 -2.59 -3.79
C THR A 70 -1.87 -3.39 -2.60
N LEU A 71 -0.64 -3.17 -2.13
CA LEU A 71 -0.07 -3.97 -1.04
C LEU A 71 -0.80 -3.75 0.30
N PRO A 72 -1.15 -2.51 0.71
CA PRO A 72 -2.01 -2.29 1.87
C PRO A 72 -3.39 -2.96 1.74
N GLY A 73 -4.00 -2.94 0.54
CA GLY A 73 -5.29 -3.60 0.27
C GLY A 73 -5.23 -5.12 0.40
N ILE A 74 -4.16 -5.75 -0.11
CA ILE A 74 -3.91 -7.19 0.05
C ILE A 74 -3.71 -7.52 1.53
N LYS A 75 -2.88 -6.77 2.27
CA LYS A 75 -2.67 -6.98 3.71
C LYS A 75 -3.99 -6.94 4.46
N LYS A 76 -4.83 -5.93 4.22
CA LYS A 76 -6.15 -5.78 4.86
C LYS A 76 -7.08 -6.96 4.54
N THR A 77 -7.01 -7.47 3.30
CA THR A 77 -7.75 -8.66 2.88
C THR A 77 -7.28 -9.93 3.60
N LEU A 78 -5.98 -10.08 3.83
CA LEU A 78 -5.41 -11.20 4.59
C LEU A 78 -5.80 -11.13 6.07
N ASP A 79 -5.66 -9.96 6.69
CA ASP A 79 -6.01 -9.74 8.10
C ASP A 79 -7.50 -10.04 8.36
N GLY A 80 -8.40 -9.63 7.45
CA GLY A 80 -9.85 -9.83 7.59
C GLY A 80 -10.34 -11.26 7.37
N ARG A 81 -9.48 -12.18 6.91
CA ARG A 81 -9.80 -13.60 6.65
C ARG A 81 -9.44 -14.53 7.81
N GLY A 82 -8.62 -14.09 8.77
CA GLY A 82 -8.22 -14.88 9.93
C GLY A 82 -9.39 -15.17 10.87
N GLY A 83 -10.11 -16.26 10.64
CA GLY A 83 -11.18 -16.76 11.52
C GLY A 83 -12.55 -17.00 10.87
N LYS A 84 -12.73 -16.70 9.57
CA LYS A 84 -14.01 -16.94 8.88
C LYS A 84 -14.01 -18.28 8.17
N SER A 85 -15.06 -19.09 8.38
CA SER A 85 -15.25 -20.35 7.67
C SER A 85 -15.42 -20.11 6.15
N LYS A 86 -15.05 -21.08 5.29
CA LYS A 86 -15.17 -20.95 3.82
C LYS A 86 -16.58 -20.57 3.36
N GLN A 87 -17.61 -20.89 4.14
CA GLN A 87 -19.02 -20.52 3.90
C GLN A 87 -19.37 -19.08 4.33
N GLN A 88 -18.64 -18.49 5.29
CA GLN A 88 -18.78 -17.08 5.70
C GLN A 88 -18.04 -16.09 4.81
N LEU A 89 -17.18 -16.58 3.91
CA LEU A 89 -16.56 -15.78 2.84
C LEU A 89 -17.53 -15.47 1.69
N LYS A 90 -18.84 -15.48 1.96
CA LYS A 90 -19.91 -15.23 0.98
C LYS A 90 -19.75 -13.84 0.32
N GLU A 91 -18.94 -13.84 -0.73
CA GLU A 91 -19.02 -13.16 -2.02
C GLU A 91 -19.27 -11.65 -2.01
N SER A 92 -18.39 -10.87 -1.37
CA SER A 92 -18.26 -9.44 -1.67
C SER A 92 -16.80 -9.03 -1.70
N PRO A 93 -16.40 -8.17 -2.66
CA PRO A 93 -15.01 -7.72 -2.76
C PRO A 93 -14.61 -6.95 -1.50
N VAL A 94 -13.50 -7.33 -0.88
CA VAL A 94 -12.91 -6.63 0.28
C VAL A 94 -12.10 -5.40 -0.15
N CYS A 95 -11.64 -5.40 -1.40
CA CYS A 95 -10.89 -4.31 -2.02
C CYS A 95 -11.40 -4.14 -3.46
N LEU A 96 -11.71 -2.91 -3.83
CA LEU A 96 -12.12 -2.53 -5.17
C LEU A 96 -11.13 -1.50 -5.72
N VAL A 97 -10.60 -1.77 -6.90
CA VAL A 97 -9.77 -0.83 -7.66
C VAL A 97 -10.55 -0.44 -8.89
N ILE A 98 -10.72 0.86 -9.12
CA ILE A 98 -11.43 1.40 -10.28
C ILE A 98 -10.39 2.08 -11.17
N ALA A 99 -10.43 1.77 -12.46
CA ALA A 99 -9.62 2.39 -13.50
C ALA A 99 -10.55 2.96 -14.59
N PRO A 100 -10.15 4.04 -15.29
CA PRO A 100 -10.92 4.61 -16.39
C PRO A 100 -10.98 3.70 -17.62
#